data_AF-A0A958J2U1-F1
#
_entry.id   AF-A0A958J2U1-F1
#
_cell.length_a   1.000
_cell.length_b   1.000
_cell.length_c   1.000
_cell.angle_alpha   90.00
_cell.angle_beta   90.00
_cell.angle_gamma   90.00
#
_symmetry.space_group_name_H-M   'P 1'
#
loop_
_entity.id
_entity.type
_entity.pdbx_description
1 polymer ?
#
loop_
_entity_poly.entity_id
_entity_poly.type
_entity_poly.pdbx_seq_one_letter_code
_entity_poly.pdbx_strand_id
1 'polypeptide(L)'
;MKLVFRLLIQAGLLLAITALAIPAFALNIDDFDGDQHVIATGPGAIEASTLQNNTTIGEYRAIKTQVISGSYIFALTALGIFSHSQGADVRGLTLVTWDGDDLPLNLNPSGLDGIDFTQDGGDAIEMKVLSFDFPLNQPVDIVLTIYDASDATGQKSSSATITLARAYSDETVSVPFAGFTQHGPAGAASFENVGALTMLINGENPAVDLELDYIRTNGECQLFPVDGRVIDECGVCGGDNSSCADCVGVPNGPALPGSECETGDVGQCQDGTYDESCECQQDQPAQAESCDGVDNDCDGEIDEIVDSCGVCGGDDSTCLDCGGTPNGSALPGTSCQTGLEGICQSGAYDESCQCNPIQTASTEICDGIDNDCDGETDEIVDQCGVCGGDGTSCLTCVQKEQSGISESLDGGVKNLERQIGRALRRLTGANKQDRKLHKYADRTKKLAHEIQLRSWTISWWLEPLVTECDAPPQCVRVTNTSILDEYIENNNKMFKILKRAMKKVKNSTRGSWRKSDLQLLRAGEKQFKKNQDLANSVPREQYVC
;
A
#
# COMPACT_ATOMS: atom_id res chain seq x y z
N MET A 1 -37.14 -65.30 -3.66
CA MET A 1 -35.83 -65.30 -2.98
C MET A 1 -35.84 -64.13 -2.01
N LYS A 2 -35.93 -64.42 -0.69
CA LYS A 2 -35.50 -63.66 0.53
C LYS A 2 -35.48 -62.10 0.46
N LEU A 3 -35.95 -61.28 1.41
CA LEU A 3 -36.27 -61.35 2.86
C LEU A 3 -36.83 -59.93 3.22
N VAL A 4 -38.04 -59.71 3.72
CA VAL A 4 -38.47 -59.53 5.14
C VAL A 4 -37.68 -58.50 5.98
N PHE A 5 -38.33 -57.39 6.38
CA PHE A 5 -38.54 -56.87 7.77
C PHE A 5 -39.36 -55.54 7.70
N ARG A 6 -40.67 -55.48 8.09
CA ARG A 6 -41.26 -55.31 9.46
C ARG A 6 -40.80 -54.01 10.16
N LEU A 7 -41.58 -53.16 10.84
CA LEU A 7 -42.98 -53.07 11.32
C LEU A 7 -43.15 -51.67 12.01
N LEU A 8 -44.40 -51.17 12.19
CA LEU A 8 -44.90 -50.37 13.35
C LEU A 8 -44.47 -48.86 13.47
N ILE A 9 -45.26 -47.83 13.83
CA ILE A 9 -46.44 -47.63 14.72
C ILE A 9 -47.23 -46.36 14.33
N GLN A 10 -48.57 -46.42 14.40
CA GLN A 10 -49.49 -45.27 14.54
C GLN A 10 -49.37 -44.63 15.93
N ALA A 11 -49.19 -43.32 16.03
CA ALA A 11 -49.72 -42.53 17.15
C ALA A 11 -49.82 -41.06 16.73
N GLY A 12 -51.05 -40.62 16.42
CA GLY A 12 -51.36 -39.21 16.27
C GLY A 12 -51.26 -38.53 17.63
N LEU A 13 -50.21 -37.74 17.81
CA LEU A 13 -50.08 -36.80 18.92
C LEU A 13 -50.56 -35.44 18.39
N LEU A 14 -51.81 -35.09 18.70
CA LEU A 14 -52.29 -33.71 18.57
C LEU A 14 -51.52 -32.89 19.62
N LEU A 15 -50.41 -32.29 19.21
CA LEU A 15 -49.76 -31.24 19.98
C LEU A 15 -50.67 -30.01 19.87
N ALA A 16 -51.43 -29.77 20.94
CA ALA A 16 -51.92 -28.43 21.23
C ALA A 16 -50.69 -27.54 21.38
N ILE A 17 -50.34 -26.84 20.30
CA ILE A 17 -49.42 -25.72 20.37
C ILE A 17 -50.17 -24.68 21.18
N THR A 18 -49.92 -24.65 22.49
CA THR A 18 -50.15 -23.46 23.29
C THR A 18 -49.38 -22.35 22.58
N ALA A 19 -50.11 -21.40 22.00
CA ALA A 19 -49.52 -20.16 21.52
C ALA A 19 -48.76 -19.55 22.69
N LEU A 20 -47.43 -19.69 22.65
CA LEU A 20 -46.54 -18.88 23.46
C LEU A 20 -46.87 -17.44 23.06
N ALA A 21 -47.36 -16.65 24.01
CA ALA A 21 -47.49 -15.21 23.83
C ALA A 21 -46.08 -14.70 23.47
N ILE A 22 -45.95 -14.24 22.23
CA ILE A 22 -44.73 -13.60 21.72
C ILE A 22 -44.73 -12.20 22.33
N PRO A 23 -43.61 -11.69 22.87
CA PRO A 23 -43.59 -10.37 23.48
C PRO A 23 -43.92 -9.32 22.42
N ALA A 24 -45.08 -8.67 22.57
CA ALA A 24 -45.40 -7.44 21.88
C ALA A 24 -44.62 -6.31 22.56
N PHE A 25 -44.00 -5.43 21.78
CA PHE A 25 -43.28 -4.27 22.31
C PHE A 25 -44.11 -3.02 22.03
N ALA A 26 -44.44 -2.30 23.10
CA ALA A 26 -45.01 -0.96 23.05
C ALA A 26 -43.90 0.08 22.80
N LEU A 27 -44.25 1.26 22.30
CA LEU A 27 -43.33 2.41 22.23
C LEU A 27 -42.88 2.78 23.64
N ASN A 28 -41.59 2.56 23.92
CA ASN A 28 -40.97 2.94 25.17
C ASN A 28 -40.75 4.46 25.20
N ILE A 29 -41.32 5.12 26.21
CA ILE A 29 -41.05 6.54 26.44
C ILE A 29 -39.81 6.65 27.34
N ASP A 30 -39.81 5.91 28.46
CA ASP A 30 -38.64 5.82 29.33
C ASP A 30 -38.71 4.55 30.19
N ASP A 31 -37.60 3.82 30.27
CA ASP A 31 -37.37 2.71 31.19
C ASP A 31 -36.54 3.12 32.42
N PHE A 32 -36.26 4.42 32.55
CA PHE A 32 -35.45 5.04 33.59
C PHE A 32 -34.08 4.40 33.76
N ASP A 33 -33.53 3.83 32.69
CA ASP A 33 -32.16 3.36 32.67
C ASP A 33 -31.18 4.54 32.75
N GLY A 34 -30.00 4.25 33.30
CA GLY A 34 -28.95 5.23 33.58
C GLY A 34 -29.15 6.03 34.88
N ASP A 35 -28.03 6.25 35.57
CA ASP A 35 -28.00 6.92 36.87
C ASP A 35 -28.13 8.44 36.73
N GLN A 36 -29.18 9.03 37.30
CA GLN A 36 -29.39 10.48 37.33
C GLN A 36 -29.81 10.92 38.72
N HIS A 37 -29.13 11.93 39.28
CA HIS A 37 -29.37 12.40 40.64
C HIS A 37 -29.65 13.91 40.63
N VAL A 38 -30.82 14.33 41.11
CA VAL A 38 -31.20 15.75 41.24
C VAL A 38 -31.68 16.01 42.66
N ILE A 39 -31.00 16.91 43.38
CA ILE A 39 -31.30 17.21 44.79
C ILE A 39 -31.41 18.72 44.98
N ALA A 40 -32.63 19.24 45.10
CA ALA A 40 -32.85 20.64 45.46
C ALA A 40 -32.86 20.80 46.99
N THR A 41 -32.05 21.72 47.51
CA THR A 41 -31.89 21.93 48.96
C THR A 41 -32.24 23.36 49.37
N GLY A 42 -33.24 23.50 50.23
CA GLY A 42 -33.71 24.75 50.83
C GLY A 42 -34.96 25.31 50.14
N PRO A 43 -35.77 26.12 50.85
CA PRO A 43 -36.99 26.71 50.28
C PRO A 43 -36.71 27.57 49.04
N GLY A 44 -37.46 27.34 47.96
CA GLY A 44 -37.31 28.03 46.68
C GLY A 44 -36.17 27.51 45.81
N ALA A 45 -35.38 26.53 46.27
CA ALA A 45 -34.31 25.95 45.47
C ALA A 45 -34.88 25.21 44.25
N ILE A 46 -34.20 25.38 43.12
CA ILE A 46 -34.48 24.68 41.87
C ILE A 46 -33.17 24.05 41.42
N GLU A 47 -33.19 22.75 41.18
CA GLU A 47 -32.05 22.02 40.64
C GLU A 47 -32.53 21.17 39.46
N ALA A 48 -31.68 21.04 38.44
CA ALA A 48 -32.02 20.28 37.25
C ALA A 48 -30.79 19.58 36.67
N SER A 49 -31.01 18.45 36.00
CA SER A 49 -29.99 17.76 35.23
C SER A 49 -30.61 17.13 33.99
N THR A 50 -29.78 16.83 33.00
CA THR A 50 -30.16 16.01 31.84
C THR A 50 -29.31 14.75 31.81
N LEU A 51 -29.85 13.67 31.25
CA LEU A 51 -29.16 12.44 30.97
C LEU A 51 -29.42 12.05 29.52
N GLN A 52 -28.35 11.73 28.78
CA GLN A 52 -28.47 11.10 27.47
C GLN A 52 -28.50 9.57 27.64
N ASN A 53 -29.53 8.91 27.12
CA ASN A 53 -29.67 7.47 27.11
C ASN A 53 -30.45 7.01 25.85
N ASN A 54 -29.94 5.99 25.16
CA ASN A 54 -30.53 5.46 23.93
C ASN A 54 -31.84 4.65 24.15
N THR A 55 -32.19 4.31 25.39
CA THR A 55 -33.47 3.66 25.71
C THR A 55 -34.60 4.65 25.94
N THR A 56 -34.27 5.93 26.15
CA THR A 56 -35.21 7.03 26.37
C THR A 56 -35.65 7.64 25.04
N ILE A 57 -36.93 8.00 24.92
CA ILE A 57 -37.46 8.65 23.72
C ILE A 57 -36.78 10.00 23.48
N GLY A 58 -36.30 10.22 22.25
CA GLY A 58 -35.51 11.40 21.90
C GLY A 58 -34.10 11.43 22.51
N GLU A 59 -33.61 10.31 23.03
CA GLU A 59 -32.28 10.13 23.64
C GLU A 59 -31.99 10.95 24.91
N TYR A 60 -32.82 11.92 25.30
CA TYR A 60 -32.56 12.80 26.43
C TYR A 60 -33.73 12.79 27.43
N ARG A 61 -33.39 12.62 28.71
CA ARG A 61 -34.28 12.85 29.86
C ARG A 61 -33.76 14.01 30.70
N ALA A 62 -34.58 15.04 30.83
CA ALA A 62 -34.34 16.11 31.79
C ALA A 62 -35.18 15.92 33.06
N ILE A 63 -34.56 16.09 34.24
CA ILE A 63 -35.23 16.10 35.53
C ILE A 63 -34.98 17.45 36.20
N LYS A 64 -36.06 18.09 36.64
CA LYS A 64 -36.03 19.34 37.40
C LYS A 64 -36.82 19.17 38.70
N THR A 65 -36.20 19.52 39.82
CA THR A 65 -36.85 19.53 41.15
C THR A 65 -36.93 20.95 41.68
N GLN A 66 -38.03 21.27 42.38
CA GLN A 66 -38.23 22.56 43.03
C GLN A 66 -38.77 22.36 44.44
N VAL A 67 -38.11 22.95 45.44
CA VAL A 67 -38.60 22.99 46.82
C VAL A 67 -39.52 24.20 46.99
N ILE A 68 -40.80 23.97 47.29
CA ILE A 68 -41.74 25.05 47.67
C ILE A 68 -41.49 25.43 49.13
N SER A 69 -41.37 24.45 50.02
CA SER A 69 -41.07 24.64 51.44
C SER A 69 -40.40 23.40 52.05
N GLY A 70 -39.60 23.56 53.09
CA GLY A 70 -38.94 22.46 53.79
C GLY A 70 -37.44 22.36 53.53
N SER A 71 -36.85 21.19 53.76
CA SER A 71 -35.40 20.95 53.69
C SER A 71 -34.89 20.62 52.30
N TYR A 72 -35.23 19.47 51.73
CA TYR A 72 -34.74 19.03 50.42
C TYR A 72 -35.72 18.05 49.78
N ILE A 73 -35.70 18.02 48.45
CA ILE A 73 -36.39 17.04 47.60
C ILE A 73 -35.31 16.39 46.75
N PHE A 74 -35.45 15.09 46.49
CA PHE A 74 -34.61 14.44 45.51
C PHE A 74 -35.43 13.63 44.52
N ALA A 75 -34.94 13.64 43.28
CA ALA A 75 -35.36 12.77 42.21
C ALA A 75 -34.13 11.98 41.74
N LEU A 76 -34.28 10.67 41.67
CA LEU A 76 -33.22 9.72 41.37
C LEU A 76 -33.70 8.77 40.27
N THR A 77 -32.86 8.49 39.27
CA THR A 77 -32.96 7.26 38.48
C THR A 77 -31.77 6.38 38.80
N ALA A 78 -32.01 5.11 39.10
CA ALA A 78 -30.96 4.09 39.26
C ALA A 78 -31.55 2.69 39.06
N LEU A 79 -30.80 1.79 38.40
CA LEU A 79 -31.21 0.41 38.14
C LEU A 79 -32.57 0.28 37.41
N GLY A 80 -32.91 1.22 36.52
CA GLY A 80 -34.19 1.23 35.80
C GLY A 80 -35.38 1.68 36.65
N ILE A 81 -35.13 2.39 37.76
CA ILE A 81 -36.19 2.88 38.65
C ILE A 81 -36.04 4.38 38.81
N PHE A 82 -37.12 5.12 38.53
CA PHE A 82 -37.26 6.51 38.94
C PHE A 82 -37.85 6.60 40.34
N SER A 83 -37.27 7.42 41.21
CA SER A 83 -37.69 7.66 42.57
C SER A 83 -37.81 9.16 42.83
N HIS A 84 -39.00 9.60 43.25
CA HIS A 84 -39.24 10.91 43.84
C HIS A 84 -39.47 10.73 45.33
N SER A 85 -38.76 11.51 46.15
CA SER A 85 -38.95 11.47 47.60
C SER A 85 -38.82 12.85 48.23
N GLN A 86 -39.70 13.10 49.21
CA GLN A 86 -39.68 14.29 50.02
C GLN A 86 -40.04 13.97 51.47
N GLY A 87 -39.40 14.65 52.43
CA GLY A 87 -39.67 14.44 53.84
C GLY A 87 -41.07 14.90 54.30
N ALA A 88 -41.43 14.53 55.53
CA ALA A 88 -42.76 14.80 56.12
C ALA A 88 -43.16 16.28 56.29
N ASP A 89 -42.19 17.20 56.22
CA ASP A 89 -42.41 18.66 56.29
C ASP A 89 -42.01 19.37 54.98
N VAL A 90 -41.73 18.62 53.92
CA VAL A 90 -41.25 19.15 52.64
C VAL A 90 -42.39 19.15 51.63
N ARG A 91 -42.46 20.21 50.83
CA ARG A 91 -43.38 20.36 49.69
C ARG A 91 -42.60 20.80 48.47
N GLY A 92 -42.94 20.25 47.31
CA GLY A 92 -42.37 20.72 46.06
C GLY A 92 -42.78 19.89 44.86
N LEU A 93 -42.07 20.11 43.77
CA LEU A 93 -42.46 19.60 42.46
C LEU A 93 -41.26 18.93 41.81
N THR A 94 -41.53 17.86 41.08
CA THR A 94 -40.56 17.26 40.16
C THR A 94 -41.16 17.22 38.77
N LEU A 95 -40.43 17.78 37.80
CA LEU A 95 -40.78 17.77 36.39
C LEU A 95 -39.76 16.88 35.68
N VAL A 96 -40.26 15.85 34.98
CA VAL A 96 -39.48 15.05 34.05
C VAL A 96 -39.88 15.46 32.63
N THR A 97 -38.91 15.68 31.75
CA THR A 97 -39.11 16.17 30.39
C THR A 97 -38.39 15.27 29.40
N TRP A 98 -39.09 14.96 28.31
CA TRP A 98 -38.60 14.28 27.11
C TRP A 98 -38.91 15.15 25.90
N ASP A 99 -37.92 15.89 25.43
CA ASP A 99 -38.04 16.85 24.35
C ASP A 99 -36.86 16.83 23.38
N GLY A 100 -36.00 15.80 23.46
CA GLY A 100 -34.94 15.56 22.49
C GLY A 100 -33.72 16.48 22.62
N ASP A 101 -33.61 17.28 23.69
CA ASP A 101 -32.46 18.17 23.89
C ASP A 101 -31.78 18.06 25.25
N ASP A 102 -30.60 18.67 25.37
CA ASP A 102 -29.75 18.63 26.55
C ASP A 102 -29.97 19.84 27.49
N LEU A 103 -31.09 20.56 27.38
CA LEU A 103 -31.38 21.80 28.09
C LEU A 103 -32.47 21.62 29.18
N PRO A 104 -32.11 21.16 30.40
CA PRO A 104 -33.09 20.69 31.40
C PRO A 104 -33.98 21.78 32.03
N LEU A 105 -33.83 23.04 31.61
CA LEU A 105 -34.63 24.18 32.06
C LEU A 105 -35.50 24.80 30.95
N ASN A 106 -35.24 24.46 29.69
CA ASN A 106 -35.92 25.02 28.54
C ASN A 106 -36.62 23.88 27.81
N LEU A 107 -37.94 23.87 27.82
CA LEU A 107 -38.69 22.91 27.02
C LEU A 107 -38.52 23.25 25.53
N ASN A 108 -38.23 22.25 24.70
CA ASN A 108 -38.33 22.30 23.24
C ASN A 108 -39.58 21.56 22.75
N PRO A 109 -40.71 22.25 22.51
CA PRO A 109 -41.97 21.61 22.15
C PRO A 109 -41.98 20.82 20.84
N SER A 110 -40.92 20.95 20.03
CA SER A 110 -40.75 20.28 18.74
C SER A 110 -39.57 19.31 18.69
N GLY A 111 -38.81 19.14 19.76
CA GLY A 111 -37.52 18.46 19.69
C GLY A 111 -37.57 16.92 19.57
N LEU A 112 -38.73 16.29 19.72
CA LEU A 112 -38.94 14.90 19.32
C LEU A 112 -39.24 14.73 17.83
N ASP A 113 -39.25 15.79 17.02
CA ASP A 113 -39.44 15.73 15.56
C ASP A 113 -40.71 14.99 15.09
N GLY A 114 -41.77 15.00 15.91
CA GLY A 114 -43.09 14.52 15.50
C GLY A 114 -43.28 13.01 15.61
N ILE A 115 -42.70 12.36 16.63
CA ILE A 115 -42.90 10.93 16.87
C ILE A 115 -44.40 10.59 16.99
N ASP A 116 -44.80 9.52 16.32
CA ASP A 116 -46.16 8.99 16.35
C ASP A 116 -46.33 8.03 17.55
N PHE A 117 -47.06 8.45 18.58
CA PHE A 117 -47.39 7.64 19.76
C PHE A 117 -48.48 6.60 19.47
N THR A 118 -49.08 6.62 18.29
CA THR A 118 -50.09 5.65 17.84
C THR A 118 -49.48 4.57 16.93
N GLN A 119 -48.19 4.68 16.57
CA GLN A 119 -47.52 3.81 15.60
C GLN A 119 -47.49 2.32 15.99
N ASP A 120 -47.58 2.03 17.29
CA ASP A 120 -47.65 0.67 17.83
C ASP A 120 -49.09 0.16 18.02
N GLY A 121 -50.07 0.90 17.51
CA GLY A 121 -51.50 0.63 17.67
C GLY A 121 -52.03 0.95 19.07
N GLY A 122 -51.24 1.62 19.91
CA GLY A 122 -51.64 2.04 21.25
C GLY A 122 -52.68 3.16 21.22
N ASP A 123 -53.49 3.21 22.27
CA ASP A 123 -54.50 4.25 22.52
C ASP A 123 -54.40 4.88 23.92
N ALA A 124 -53.34 4.56 24.67
CA ALA A 124 -53.08 5.06 26.01
C ALA A 124 -51.58 5.13 26.34
N ILE A 125 -51.23 6.00 27.29
CA ILE A 125 -49.93 5.98 27.98
C ILE A 125 -50.08 5.17 29.27
N GLU A 126 -49.19 4.20 29.47
CA GLU A 126 -49.06 3.39 30.67
C GLU A 126 -47.82 3.74 31.47
N MET A 127 -47.97 3.68 32.80
CA MET A 127 -46.92 3.90 33.77
C MET A 127 -46.96 2.82 34.83
N LYS A 128 -45.82 2.20 35.10
CA LYS A 128 -45.70 1.16 36.11
C LYS A 128 -45.25 1.76 37.43
N VAL A 129 -46.18 1.82 38.39
CA VAL A 129 -45.94 2.33 39.75
C VAL A 129 -45.47 1.19 40.64
N LEU A 130 -44.19 1.20 41.00
CA LEU A 130 -43.59 0.20 41.88
C LEU A 130 -44.03 0.40 43.32
N SER A 131 -43.96 1.64 43.79
CA SER A 131 -44.38 1.99 45.14
C SER A 131 -44.91 3.42 45.19
N PHE A 132 -45.98 3.62 45.96
CA PHE A 132 -46.45 4.95 46.37
C PHE A 132 -47.08 4.84 47.76
N ASP A 133 -46.62 5.67 48.69
CA ASP A 133 -46.91 5.53 50.11
C ASP A 133 -48.26 6.12 50.56
N PHE A 134 -48.91 6.91 49.69
CA PHE A 134 -50.17 7.62 49.96
C PHE A 134 -50.13 8.43 51.26
N PRO A 135 -49.28 9.47 51.28
CA PRO A 135 -48.90 10.12 52.50
C PRO A 135 -50.09 10.82 53.13
N LEU A 136 -50.29 10.60 54.42
CA LEU A 136 -51.34 11.25 55.22
C LEU A 136 -52.77 11.07 54.67
N ASN A 137 -53.02 10.03 53.87
CA ASN A 137 -54.26 9.82 53.12
C ASN A 137 -54.61 10.97 52.16
N GLN A 138 -53.61 11.63 51.59
CA GLN A 138 -53.79 12.69 50.60
C GLN A 138 -53.40 12.19 49.20
N PRO A 139 -54.26 12.43 48.19
CA PRO A 139 -53.95 12.04 46.82
C PRO A 139 -52.81 12.89 46.25
N VAL A 140 -52.01 12.32 45.36
CA VAL A 140 -50.99 13.04 44.60
C VAL A 140 -51.36 13.01 43.13
N ASP A 141 -51.26 14.16 42.47
CA ASP A 141 -51.50 14.27 41.04
C ASP A 141 -50.18 14.19 40.26
N ILE A 142 -50.19 13.36 39.21
CA ILE A 142 -49.18 13.35 38.17
C ILE A 142 -49.83 13.95 36.92
N VAL A 143 -49.27 15.03 36.39
CA VAL A 143 -49.78 15.70 35.19
C VAL A 143 -48.88 15.39 34.02
N LEU A 144 -49.43 14.72 33.00
CA LEU A 144 -48.77 14.49 31.73
C LEU A 144 -49.19 15.60 30.76
N THR A 145 -48.23 16.23 30.09
CA THR A 145 -48.49 17.22 29.03
C THR A 145 -47.74 16.85 27.77
N ILE A 146 -48.47 16.66 26.68
CA ILE A 146 -47.98 16.38 25.33
C ILE A 146 -47.98 17.68 24.53
N TYR A 147 -46.89 17.96 23.83
CA TYR A 147 -46.73 19.09 22.93
C TYR A 147 -46.68 18.61 21.48
N ASP A 148 -47.28 19.38 20.57
CA ASP A 148 -47.33 19.04 19.15
C ASP A 148 -46.12 19.63 18.40
N ALA A 149 -45.43 18.80 17.61
CA ALA A 149 -44.23 19.22 16.90
C ALA A 149 -44.48 20.34 15.88
N SER A 150 -45.73 20.54 15.43
CA SER A 150 -46.10 21.64 14.52
C SER A 150 -46.11 23.02 15.18
N ASP A 151 -45.95 23.11 16.51
CA ASP A 151 -45.95 24.39 17.23
C ASP A 151 -44.78 24.48 18.23
N ALA A 152 -43.67 25.02 17.75
CA ALA A 152 -42.48 25.31 18.57
C ALA A 152 -42.73 26.27 19.75
N THR A 153 -43.89 26.97 19.81
CA THR A 153 -44.22 27.82 20.96
C THR A 153 -44.82 27.03 22.14
N GLY A 154 -45.17 25.75 21.94
CA GLY A 154 -45.77 24.87 22.95
C GLY A 154 -47.23 25.21 23.30
N GLN A 155 -47.86 26.10 22.53
CA GLN A 155 -49.26 26.50 22.74
C GLN A 155 -50.26 25.50 22.17
N LYS A 156 -49.84 24.59 21.30
CA LYS A 156 -50.62 23.44 20.85
C LYS A 156 -50.21 22.23 21.68
N SER A 157 -50.97 21.99 22.74
CA SER A 157 -50.65 20.98 23.75
C SER A 157 -51.90 20.35 24.35
N SER A 158 -51.76 19.12 24.83
CA SER A 158 -52.82 18.36 25.50
C SER A 158 -52.30 17.84 26.84
N SER A 159 -53.11 17.91 27.90
CA SER A 159 -52.74 17.43 29.23
C SER A 159 -53.77 16.46 29.81
N ALA A 160 -53.28 15.51 30.60
CA ALA A 160 -54.09 14.61 31.41
C ALA A 160 -53.53 14.51 32.83
N THR A 161 -54.39 14.20 33.79
CA THR A 161 -54.01 14.06 35.21
C THR A 161 -54.27 12.65 35.68
N ILE A 162 -53.25 12.03 36.27
CA ILE A 162 -53.34 10.77 37.01
C ILE A 162 -53.37 11.10 38.49
N THR A 163 -54.47 10.79 39.17
CA THR A 163 -54.57 10.99 40.62
C THR A 163 -54.29 9.68 41.36
N LEU A 164 -53.17 9.62 42.07
CA LEU A 164 -52.81 8.52 42.96
C LEU A 164 -53.55 8.66 44.30
N ALA A 165 -54.76 8.10 44.38
CA ALA A 165 -55.68 8.28 45.51
C ALA A 165 -55.63 7.20 46.61
N ARG A 166 -54.64 6.31 46.56
CA ARG A 166 -54.39 5.25 47.55
C ARG A 166 -52.94 4.80 47.45
N ALA A 167 -52.48 3.95 48.36
CA ALA A 167 -51.18 3.30 48.20
C ALA A 167 -51.18 2.39 46.97
N TYR A 168 -50.07 2.39 46.23
CA TYR A 168 -49.83 1.51 45.09
C TYR A 168 -48.61 0.63 45.37
N SER A 169 -48.66 -0.61 44.89
CA SER A 169 -47.56 -1.56 44.98
C SER A 169 -47.56 -2.45 43.74
N ASP A 170 -46.58 -2.24 42.87
CA ASP A 170 -46.38 -3.00 41.64
C ASP A 170 -47.60 -3.00 40.69
N GLU A 171 -48.20 -1.83 40.46
CA GLU A 171 -49.42 -1.67 39.65
C GLU A 171 -49.19 -0.80 38.41
N THR A 172 -49.83 -1.13 37.29
CA THR A 172 -49.81 -0.29 36.09
C THR A 172 -51.00 0.66 36.08
N VAL A 173 -50.74 1.94 35.88
CA VAL A 173 -51.76 2.98 35.69
C VAL A 173 -51.74 3.40 34.22
N SER A 174 -52.93 3.58 33.64
CA SER A 174 -53.09 3.89 32.22
C SER A 174 -53.93 5.15 32.04
N VAL A 175 -53.53 5.98 31.08
CA VAL A 175 -54.26 7.18 30.66
C VAL A 175 -54.55 7.07 29.16
N PRO A 176 -55.81 6.81 28.77
CA PRO A 176 -56.21 6.82 27.38
C PRO A 176 -55.90 8.17 26.72
N PHE A 177 -55.49 8.18 25.45
CA PHE A 177 -55.29 9.40 24.65
C PHE A 177 -56.55 10.25 24.61
N ALA A 178 -57.73 9.62 24.58
CA ALA A 178 -59.04 10.29 24.68
C ALA A 178 -59.26 11.01 26.04
N GLY A 179 -58.49 10.68 27.07
CA GLY A 179 -58.49 11.32 28.38
C GLY A 179 -57.67 12.61 28.44
N PHE A 180 -56.84 12.89 27.43
CA PHE A 180 -56.12 14.15 27.32
C PHE A 180 -57.04 15.26 26.82
N THR A 181 -56.92 16.42 27.44
CA THR A 181 -57.71 17.61 27.11
C THR A 181 -56.80 18.73 26.64
N GLN A 182 -57.31 19.64 25.82
CA GLN A 182 -56.54 20.79 25.34
C GLN A 182 -55.96 21.58 26.53
N HIS A 183 -54.64 21.73 26.55
CA HIS A 183 -53.90 22.44 27.58
C HIS A 183 -53.53 23.86 27.12
N GLY A 184 -53.02 23.98 25.89
CA GLY A 184 -52.55 25.25 25.35
C GLY A 184 -53.59 26.00 24.48
N PRO A 185 -53.39 27.31 24.25
CA PRO A 185 -54.36 28.16 23.55
C PRO A 185 -54.41 27.96 22.02
N ALA A 186 -53.41 27.33 21.40
CA ALA A 186 -53.34 27.12 19.96
C ALA A 186 -54.00 25.82 19.46
N GLY A 187 -54.46 24.95 20.38
CA GLY A 187 -55.21 23.74 20.05
C GLY A 187 -54.75 22.53 20.86
N ALA A 188 -55.43 21.39 20.68
CA ALA A 188 -54.98 20.11 21.20
C ALA A 188 -53.80 19.58 20.38
N ALA A 189 -52.87 18.90 21.03
CA ALA A 189 -51.79 18.17 20.37
C ALA A 189 -52.30 16.90 19.67
N SER A 190 -51.68 16.57 18.55
CA SER A 190 -51.84 15.27 17.87
C SER A 190 -50.91 14.23 18.48
N PHE A 191 -51.43 13.04 18.75
CA PHE A 191 -50.61 11.89 19.17
C PHE A 191 -49.84 11.26 18.00
N GLU A 192 -50.18 11.60 16.76
CA GLU A 192 -49.43 11.19 15.56
C GLU A 192 -48.24 12.13 15.25
N ASN A 193 -48.07 13.22 16.01
CA ASN A 193 -47.08 14.26 15.75
C ASN A 193 -46.56 14.88 17.07
N VAL A 194 -46.04 14.04 17.96
CA VAL A 194 -45.58 14.46 19.28
C VAL A 194 -44.20 15.12 19.18
N GLY A 195 -44.09 16.35 19.69
CA GLY A 195 -42.84 17.10 19.71
C GLY A 195 -42.17 17.17 21.09
N ALA A 196 -42.91 16.96 22.19
CA ALA A 196 -42.35 16.76 23.53
C ALA A 196 -43.38 16.14 24.49
N LEU A 197 -42.90 15.53 25.57
CA LEU A 197 -43.69 15.06 26.70
C LEU A 197 -43.10 15.60 28.01
N THR A 198 -43.97 16.02 28.92
CA THR A 198 -43.58 16.33 30.30
C THR A 198 -44.44 15.57 31.30
N MET A 199 -43.84 15.20 32.42
CA MET A 199 -44.49 14.58 33.57
C MET A 199 -44.19 15.41 34.82
N LEU A 200 -45.23 16.05 35.37
CA LEU A 200 -45.15 16.82 36.61
C LEU A 200 -45.72 16.01 37.77
N ILE A 201 -44.88 15.71 38.77
CA ILE A 201 -45.30 15.11 40.04
C ILE A 201 -45.60 16.25 41.02
N ASN A 202 -46.88 16.39 41.40
CA ASN A 202 -47.34 17.44 42.30
C ASN A 202 -47.19 17.03 43.78
N GLY A 203 -45.99 17.23 44.33
CA GLY A 203 -45.67 17.04 45.75
C GLY A 203 -46.04 18.23 46.65
N GLU A 204 -47.09 19.00 46.33
CA GLU A 204 -47.62 20.02 47.26
C GLU A 204 -48.10 19.41 48.59
N ASN A 205 -48.53 18.14 48.56
CA ASN A 205 -48.76 17.36 49.77
C ASN A 205 -47.41 16.88 50.34
N PRO A 206 -47.20 16.91 51.66
CA PRO A 206 -45.93 16.51 52.24
C PRO A 206 -45.75 14.98 52.26
N ALA A 207 -44.50 14.53 52.44
CA ALA A 207 -44.12 13.12 52.58
C ALA A 207 -44.33 12.23 51.32
N VAL A 208 -44.42 12.80 50.12
CA VAL A 208 -44.62 12.01 48.89
C VAL A 208 -43.39 11.17 48.55
N ASP A 209 -43.55 9.85 48.59
CA ASP A 209 -42.58 8.90 48.08
C ASP A 209 -43.22 8.11 46.93
N LEU A 210 -42.62 8.18 45.74
CA LEU A 210 -43.10 7.56 44.50
C LEU A 210 -41.95 6.89 43.77
N GLU A 211 -42.12 5.62 43.39
CA GLU A 211 -41.20 4.88 42.54
C GLU A 211 -41.90 4.37 41.27
N LEU A 212 -41.26 4.57 40.12
CA LEU A 212 -41.73 4.16 38.80
C LEU A 212 -40.70 3.24 38.13
N ASP A 213 -41.18 2.23 37.41
CA ASP A 213 -40.36 1.29 36.62
C ASP A 213 -40.23 1.77 35.16
N TYR A 214 -41.35 2.08 34.52
CA TYR A 214 -41.35 2.59 33.14
C TYR A 214 -42.54 3.50 32.87
N ILE A 215 -42.42 4.26 31.79
CA ILE A 215 -43.50 4.94 31.08
C ILE A 215 -43.43 4.55 29.59
N ARG A 216 -44.57 4.19 29.00
CA ARG A 216 -44.67 3.72 27.60
C ARG A 216 -46.09 3.88 27.08
N THR A 217 -46.34 3.62 25.81
CA THR A 217 -47.71 3.43 25.28
C THR A 217 -48.24 2.03 25.62
N ASN A 218 -49.54 1.78 25.43
CA ASN A 218 -50.14 0.45 25.63
C ASN A 218 -50.26 -0.36 24.33
N GLY A 219 -49.65 0.10 23.24
CA GLY A 219 -49.73 -0.57 21.95
C GLY A 219 -49.05 -1.93 21.96
N GLU A 220 -49.44 -2.75 20.99
CA GLU A 220 -48.87 -4.06 20.78
C GLU A 220 -48.51 -4.20 19.30
N CYS A 221 -47.24 -4.02 18.93
CA CYS A 221 -46.76 -4.38 17.60
C CYS A 221 -46.79 -5.91 17.42
N GLN A 222 -47.94 -6.44 16.96
CA GLN A 222 -48.15 -7.85 16.71
C GLN A 222 -47.94 -8.22 15.22
N LEU A 223 -46.97 -9.13 14.98
CA LEU A 223 -46.91 -10.18 13.96
C LEU A 223 -46.39 -9.85 12.53
N PHE A 224 -45.19 -10.40 12.26
CA PHE A 224 -44.61 -10.89 10.99
C PHE A 224 -45.23 -10.47 9.63
N PRO A 225 -44.41 -9.90 8.74
CA PRO A 225 -44.30 -10.31 7.34
C PRO A 225 -43.10 -11.25 7.15
N VAL A 226 -43.17 -12.10 6.14
CA VAL A 226 -42.28 -13.26 5.88
C VAL A 226 -40.82 -12.88 5.53
N ASP A 227 -40.43 -11.62 5.68
CA ASP A 227 -39.12 -11.07 5.28
C ASP A 227 -38.36 -10.32 6.39
N GLY A 228 -38.81 -10.38 7.66
CA GLY A 228 -37.92 -10.19 8.82
C GLY A 228 -37.51 -8.76 9.21
N ARG A 229 -38.46 -7.84 9.45
CA ARG A 229 -38.23 -6.65 10.30
C ARG A 229 -39.37 -6.42 11.30
N VAL A 230 -39.00 -6.14 12.54
CA VAL A 230 -39.85 -6.05 13.76
C VAL A 230 -40.04 -4.60 14.19
N ILE A 231 -39.09 -3.75 13.90
CA ILE A 231 -39.11 -2.30 13.81
C ILE A 231 -38.11 -2.07 12.67
N ASP A 232 -38.43 -1.19 11.74
CA ASP A 232 -37.49 -0.88 10.66
C ASP A 232 -36.27 -0.13 11.24
N GLU A 233 -35.20 0.06 10.48
CA GLU A 233 -34.01 0.77 11.00
C GLU A 233 -34.31 2.23 11.37
N CYS A 234 -35.49 2.73 11.03
CA CYS A 234 -35.99 4.07 11.34
C CYS A 234 -36.85 4.13 12.61
N GLY A 235 -37.03 3.02 13.33
CA GLY A 235 -37.88 3.00 14.52
C GLY A 235 -39.36 2.81 14.23
N VAL A 236 -39.76 2.63 12.96
CA VAL A 236 -41.18 2.56 12.55
C VAL A 236 -41.68 1.12 12.56
N CYS A 237 -42.81 0.89 13.22
CA CYS A 237 -43.46 -0.42 13.23
C CYS A 237 -44.04 -0.76 11.85
N GLY A 238 -43.57 -1.86 11.24
CA GLY A 238 -43.99 -2.26 9.88
C GLY A 238 -43.43 -1.41 8.75
N GLY A 239 -42.42 -0.56 9.02
CA GLY A 239 -41.74 0.25 8.01
C GLY A 239 -40.85 -0.56 7.07
N ASP A 240 -40.53 0.02 5.92
CA ASP A 240 -39.65 -0.53 4.88
C ASP A 240 -38.26 0.13 4.85
N ASN A 241 -37.93 0.90 5.90
CA ASN A 241 -36.78 1.80 6.03
C ASN A 241 -36.78 3.06 5.14
N SER A 242 -37.86 3.35 4.39
CA SER A 242 -37.87 4.51 3.49
C SER A 242 -37.87 5.86 4.23
N SER A 243 -38.36 5.90 5.47
CA SER A 243 -38.58 7.14 6.23
C SER A 243 -37.32 7.80 6.78
N CYS A 244 -36.25 7.03 7.02
CA CYS A 244 -34.94 7.53 7.47
C CYS A 244 -33.83 7.18 6.48
N ALA A 245 -34.18 6.77 5.26
CA ALA A 245 -33.22 6.52 4.20
C ALA A 245 -32.52 7.83 3.82
N ASP A 246 -31.20 7.78 3.72
CA ASP A 246 -30.39 8.84 3.12
C ASP A 246 -30.58 8.89 1.60
N CYS A 247 -29.91 9.82 0.92
CA CYS A 247 -30.02 10.03 -0.52
C CYS A 247 -29.56 8.82 -1.36
N VAL A 248 -28.84 7.85 -0.79
CA VAL A 248 -28.46 6.60 -1.46
C VAL A 248 -29.32 5.40 -1.02
N GLY A 249 -30.40 5.64 -0.28
CA GLY A 249 -31.32 4.61 0.19
C GLY A 249 -30.81 3.85 1.42
N VAL A 250 -29.79 4.35 2.10
CA VAL A 250 -29.22 3.75 3.31
C VAL A 250 -29.89 4.36 4.55
N PRO A 251 -30.58 3.55 5.36
CA PRO A 251 -31.27 4.01 6.57
C PRO A 251 -30.28 4.57 7.60
N ASN A 252 -30.56 5.77 8.11
CA ASN A 252 -29.67 6.55 8.97
C ASN A 252 -28.26 6.73 8.39
N GLY A 253 -28.16 6.76 7.05
CA GLY A 253 -26.90 6.94 6.36
C GLY A 253 -26.45 8.41 6.33
N PRO A 254 -25.16 8.66 6.04
CA PRO A 254 -24.59 10.00 6.08
C PRO A 254 -24.91 10.85 4.84
N ALA A 255 -25.47 10.27 3.77
CA ALA A 255 -25.70 10.97 2.51
C ALA A 255 -26.97 11.84 2.56
N LEU A 256 -26.94 12.93 3.31
CA LEU A 256 -28.07 13.86 3.45
C LEU A 256 -28.01 14.97 2.38
N PRO A 257 -29.12 15.68 2.09
CA PRO A 257 -29.08 16.90 1.28
C PRO A 257 -28.01 17.88 1.81
N GLY A 258 -27.14 18.36 0.91
CA GLY A 258 -25.98 19.19 1.24
C GLY A 258 -24.70 18.42 1.58
N SER A 259 -24.72 17.09 1.59
CA SER A 259 -23.49 16.27 1.70
C SER A 259 -22.84 16.04 0.34
N GLU A 260 -21.52 15.82 0.37
CA GLU A 260 -20.69 15.52 -0.80
C GLU A 260 -21.11 14.19 -1.45
N CYS A 261 -21.10 14.15 -2.77
CA CYS A 261 -21.44 13.00 -3.59
C CYS A 261 -20.55 12.92 -4.83
N GLU A 262 -20.43 11.72 -5.41
CA GLU A 262 -19.75 11.54 -6.70
C GLU A 262 -20.82 11.46 -7.80
N THR A 263 -20.75 12.37 -8.79
CA THR A 263 -21.71 12.46 -9.90
C THR A 263 -21.56 11.30 -10.89
N GLY A 264 -20.39 10.65 -10.88
CA GLY A 264 -20.00 9.65 -11.88
C GLY A 264 -19.44 10.26 -13.16
N ASP A 265 -19.35 11.59 -13.24
CA ASP A 265 -18.64 12.30 -14.29
C ASP A 265 -17.12 12.30 -14.01
N VAL A 266 -16.35 12.80 -14.97
CA VAL A 266 -14.87 12.84 -14.92
C VAL A 266 -14.38 14.28 -14.75
N GLY A 267 -13.10 14.45 -14.42
CA GLY A 267 -12.51 15.77 -14.27
C GLY A 267 -13.06 16.56 -13.09
N GLN A 268 -13.19 17.87 -13.25
CA GLN A 268 -13.71 18.76 -12.20
C GLN A 268 -15.21 18.59 -11.91
N CYS A 269 -15.94 17.85 -12.75
CA CYS A 269 -17.37 17.57 -12.57
C CYS A 269 -17.64 16.35 -11.69
N GLN A 270 -16.60 15.60 -11.30
CA GLN A 270 -16.75 14.38 -10.50
C GLN A 270 -17.35 14.65 -9.12
N ASP A 271 -16.94 15.76 -8.50
CA ASP A 271 -17.40 16.17 -7.19
C ASP A 271 -18.75 16.89 -7.31
N GLY A 272 -19.72 16.46 -6.51
CA GLY A 272 -21.05 17.06 -6.43
C GLY A 272 -21.58 17.14 -5.01
N THR A 273 -22.73 17.76 -4.89
CA THR A 273 -23.48 17.86 -3.64
C THR A 273 -24.92 17.40 -3.87
N TYR A 274 -25.47 16.62 -2.94
CA TYR A 274 -26.90 16.24 -2.99
C TYR A 274 -27.80 17.47 -2.84
N ASP A 275 -28.74 17.65 -3.76
CA ASP A 275 -29.78 18.68 -3.64
C ASP A 275 -30.93 18.27 -2.69
N GLU A 276 -31.92 19.15 -2.50
CA GLU A 276 -33.09 18.88 -1.66
C GLU A 276 -33.95 17.70 -2.14
N SER A 277 -33.78 17.29 -3.40
CA SER A 277 -34.46 16.13 -4.00
C SER A 277 -33.59 14.86 -3.98
N CYS A 278 -32.44 14.90 -3.29
CA CYS A 278 -31.45 13.82 -3.25
C CYS A 278 -30.90 13.44 -4.64
N GLU A 279 -30.88 14.39 -5.58
CA GLU A 279 -30.13 14.23 -6.82
C GLU A 279 -28.72 14.79 -6.62
N CYS A 280 -27.69 14.02 -7.00
CA CYS A 280 -26.31 14.48 -6.94
C CYS A 280 -26.07 15.49 -8.06
N GLN A 281 -25.87 16.76 -7.71
CA GLN A 281 -25.60 17.84 -8.66
C GLN A 281 -24.11 18.18 -8.63
N GLN A 282 -23.49 18.29 -9.81
CA GLN A 282 -22.09 18.72 -9.93
C GLN A 282 -21.87 20.10 -9.26
N ASP A 283 -20.79 20.23 -8.48
CA ASP A 283 -20.45 21.48 -7.80
C ASP A 283 -19.92 22.53 -8.79
N GLN A 284 -19.24 22.07 -9.84
CA GLN A 284 -18.77 22.90 -10.95
C GLN A 284 -19.36 22.36 -12.25
N PRO A 285 -20.04 23.21 -13.06
CA PRO A 285 -20.44 22.80 -14.40
C PRO A 285 -19.21 22.66 -15.31
N ALA A 286 -19.32 21.84 -16.34
CA ALA A 286 -18.33 21.81 -17.43
C ALA A 286 -18.09 23.23 -17.99
N GLN A 287 -16.82 23.61 -18.08
CA GLN A 287 -16.33 24.89 -18.60
C GLN A 287 -15.43 24.61 -19.79
N ALA A 288 -15.08 25.64 -20.57
CA ALA A 288 -14.07 25.43 -21.61
C ALA A 288 -12.72 25.10 -20.96
N GLU A 289 -12.00 24.14 -21.54
CA GLU A 289 -10.66 23.76 -21.13
C GLU A 289 -9.72 24.96 -20.91
N SER A 290 -8.91 24.84 -19.86
CA SER A 290 -7.84 25.76 -19.49
C SER A 290 -6.61 24.94 -19.13
N CYS A 291 -5.42 25.47 -19.41
CA CYS A 291 -4.14 24.79 -19.14
C CYS A 291 -3.75 24.85 -17.66
N ASP A 292 -4.53 24.22 -16.79
CA ASP A 292 -4.33 24.20 -15.35
C ASP A 292 -4.09 22.78 -14.78
N GLY A 293 -4.06 21.76 -15.66
CA GLY A 293 -3.83 20.37 -15.28
C GLY A 293 -5.09 19.69 -14.74
N VAL A 294 -6.26 20.27 -15.00
CA VAL A 294 -7.58 19.74 -14.63
C VAL A 294 -8.41 19.65 -15.90
N ASP A 295 -9.18 18.56 -16.04
CA ASP A 295 -10.21 18.38 -17.06
C ASP A 295 -11.40 19.31 -16.71
N ASN A 296 -11.48 20.48 -17.35
CA ASN A 296 -12.47 21.50 -17.06
C ASN A 296 -13.80 21.27 -17.80
N ASP A 297 -13.79 20.63 -18.95
CA ASP A 297 -14.96 20.37 -19.79
C ASP A 297 -15.57 18.98 -19.57
N CYS A 298 -14.89 18.18 -18.74
CA CYS A 298 -15.33 16.91 -18.17
C CYS A 298 -15.53 15.82 -19.24
N ASP A 299 -14.72 15.81 -20.29
CA ASP A 299 -14.75 14.82 -21.36
C ASP A 299 -13.83 13.61 -21.14
N GLY A 300 -12.95 13.69 -20.12
CA GLY A 300 -12.06 12.62 -19.68
C GLY A 300 -10.62 12.74 -20.19
N GLU A 301 -10.32 13.73 -21.02
CA GLU A 301 -8.97 14.16 -21.33
C GLU A 301 -8.59 15.38 -20.46
N ILE A 302 -7.31 15.68 -20.32
CA ILE A 302 -6.83 16.83 -19.53
C ILE A 302 -6.09 17.77 -20.49
N ASP A 303 -6.42 19.07 -20.46
CA ASP A 303 -5.65 20.13 -21.12
C ASP A 303 -5.58 19.99 -22.67
N GLU A 304 -6.65 19.55 -23.36
CA GLU A 304 -6.64 19.27 -24.81
C GLU A 304 -6.56 20.49 -25.74
N ILE A 305 -6.52 21.70 -25.19
CA ILE A 305 -6.09 22.93 -25.90
C ILE A 305 -4.58 22.99 -26.03
N VAL A 306 -4.04 22.00 -26.72
CA VAL A 306 -2.65 21.93 -27.10
C VAL A 306 -2.40 22.64 -28.43
N ASP A 307 -1.27 23.32 -28.53
CA ASP A 307 -0.77 23.82 -29.80
C ASP A 307 -0.29 22.66 -30.69
N SER A 308 0.23 22.96 -31.89
CA SER A 308 0.75 21.93 -32.80
C SER A 308 1.87 21.10 -32.14
N CYS A 309 2.55 21.66 -31.14
CA CYS A 309 3.64 21.03 -30.40
C CYS A 309 3.17 20.10 -29.27
N GLY A 310 1.85 20.00 -29.04
CA GLY A 310 1.33 19.26 -27.90
C GLY A 310 1.50 20.00 -26.57
N VAL A 311 1.78 21.32 -26.60
CA VAL A 311 1.94 22.15 -25.40
C VAL A 311 0.64 22.90 -25.14
N CYS A 312 0.08 22.71 -23.95
CA CYS A 312 -1.15 23.40 -23.58
C CYS A 312 -0.93 24.92 -23.55
N GLY A 313 -1.76 25.66 -24.29
CA GLY A 313 -1.73 27.13 -24.35
C GLY A 313 -0.48 27.69 -25.03
N GLY A 314 0.25 26.85 -25.77
CA GLY A 314 1.42 27.25 -26.54
C GLY A 314 1.06 28.06 -27.78
N ASP A 315 2.06 28.75 -28.34
CA ASP A 315 1.97 29.56 -29.56
C ASP A 315 2.71 28.91 -30.74
N ASP A 316 2.84 27.58 -30.71
CA ASP A 316 3.61 26.74 -31.63
C ASP A 316 5.14 26.97 -31.61
N SER A 317 5.66 27.87 -30.75
CA SER A 317 7.09 28.24 -30.78
C SER A 317 8.03 27.17 -30.26
N THR A 318 7.54 26.26 -29.42
CA THR A 318 8.36 25.30 -28.67
C THR A 318 8.83 24.12 -29.52
N CYS A 319 8.13 23.79 -30.61
CA CYS A 319 8.49 22.72 -31.55
C CYS A 319 8.77 23.21 -32.96
N LEU A 320 9.02 24.52 -33.13
CA LEU A 320 9.50 25.04 -34.41
C LEU A 320 10.80 24.34 -34.80
N ASP A 321 10.85 23.86 -36.03
CA ASP A 321 12.09 23.46 -36.66
C ASP A 321 12.93 24.68 -37.08
N CYS A 322 14.15 24.45 -37.55
CA CYS A 322 15.04 25.49 -38.03
C CYS A 322 14.55 26.21 -39.31
N GLY A 323 13.47 25.72 -39.93
CA GLY A 323 12.74 26.38 -41.01
C GLY A 323 11.54 27.20 -40.54
N GLY A 324 11.27 27.26 -39.23
CA GLY A 324 10.12 27.95 -38.65
C GLY A 324 8.79 27.20 -38.84
N THR A 325 8.83 25.88 -39.02
CA THR A 325 7.63 25.03 -39.14
C THR A 325 7.46 24.19 -37.86
N PRO A 326 6.32 24.28 -37.15
CA PRO A 326 6.03 23.43 -35.99
C PRO A 326 6.05 21.95 -36.38
N ASN A 327 6.79 21.13 -35.63
CA ASN A 327 7.06 19.71 -35.93
C ASN A 327 7.70 19.45 -37.31
N GLY A 328 8.38 20.45 -37.87
CA GLY A 328 9.09 20.28 -39.13
C GLY A 328 10.31 19.37 -38.97
N SER A 329 10.77 18.83 -40.09
CA SER A 329 11.88 17.87 -40.11
C SER A 329 13.26 18.53 -40.03
N ALA A 330 13.36 19.86 -40.03
CA ALA A 330 14.64 20.58 -40.03
C ALA A 330 15.13 20.84 -38.60
N LEU A 331 15.45 19.80 -37.83
CA LEU A 331 15.95 19.92 -36.46
C LEU A 331 17.48 20.15 -36.42
N PRO A 332 18.05 20.66 -35.31
CA PRO A 332 19.50 20.66 -35.11
C PRO A 332 20.10 19.26 -35.36
N GLY A 333 21.11 19.19 -36.22
CA GLY A 333 21.74 17.95 -36.68
C GLY A 333 21.15 17.34 -37.96
N THR A 334 20.04 17.87 -38.51
CA THR A 334 19.48 17.41 -39.79
C THR A 334 20.19 18.06 -40.98
N SER A 335 20.22 17.34 -42.11
CA SER A 335 21.00 17.76 -43.27
C SER A 335 20.42 19.01 -43.95
N CYS A 336 21.29 19.93 -44.31
CA CYS A 336 20.98 21.16 -45.05
C CYS A 336 22.02 21.38 -46.16
N GLN A 337 21.76 22.27 -47.11
CA GLN A 337 22.74 22.62 -48.15
C GLN A 337 23.40 23.95 -47.84
N THR A 338 24.72 23.96 -47.71
CA THR A 338 25.53 25.13 -47.31
C THR A 338 25.86 26.06 -48.47
N GLY A 339 25.70 25.56 -49.71
CA GLY A 339 26.07 26.28 -50.94
C GLY A 339 27.57 26.27 -51.26
N LEU A 340 28.37 25.45 -50.56
CA LEU A 340 29.79 25.22 -50.86
C LEU A 340 29.99 24.02 -51.82
N GLU A 341 31.20 23.85 -52.37
CA GLU A 341 31.58 22.75 -53.28
C GLU A 341 32.28 21.60 -52.52
N GLY A 342 32.52 20.46 -53.19
CA GLY A 342 33.23 19.30 -52.62
C GLY A 342 32.50 18.66 -51.42
N ILE A 343 33.25 18.08 -50.47
CA ILE A 343 32.67 17.51 -49.25
C ILE A 343 31.95 18.55 -48.36
N CYS A 344 32.20 19.83 -48.57
CA CYS A 344 31.65 20.94 -47.79
C CYS A 344 30.21 21.32 -48.19
N GLN A 345 29.68 20.77 -49.30
CA GLN A 345 28.34 21.08 -49.82
C GLN A 345 27.21 20.67 -48.87
N SER A 346 27.39 19.53 -48.20
CA SER A 346 26.44 19.02 -47.23
C SER A 346 26.71 19.67 -45.87
N GLY A 347 25.68 20.22 -45.26
CA GLY A 347 25.70 20.79 -43.93
C GLY A 347 24.68 20.15 -43.00
N ALA A 348 24.72 20.56 -41.75
CA ALA A 348 23.68 20.30 -40.78
C ALA A 348 23.36 21.58 -40.01
N TYR A 349 22.11 21.71 -39.59
CA TYR A 349 21.70 22.80 -38.71
C TYR A 349 22.40 22.67 -37.35
N ASP A 350 23.00 23.75 -36.85
CA ASP A 350 23.54 23.82 -35.49
C ASP A 350 22.44 24.12 -34.44
N GLU A 351 22.81 24.20 -33.17
CA GLU A 351 21.90 24.51 -32.06
C GLU A 351 21.25 25.90 -32.17
N SER A 352 21.80 26.80 -32.99
CA SER A 352 21.25 28.12 -33.30
C SER A 352 20.50 28.14 -34.64
N CYS A 353 20.20 26.96 -35.21
CA CYS A 353 19.53 26.79 -36.49
C CYS A 353 20.24 27.45 -37.69
N GLN A 354 21.56 27.56 -37.62
CA GLN A 354 22.39 27.94 -38.76
C GLN A 354 22.89 26.70 -39.50
N CYS A 355 22.76 26.68 -40.83
CA CYS A 355 23.25 25.57 -41.65
C CYS A 355 24.76 25.67 -41.81
N ASN A 356 25.50 24.78 -41.14
CA ASN A 356 26.96 24.74 -41.17
C ASN A 356 27.45 23.45 -41.87
N PRO A 357 28.58 23.48 -42.60
CA PRO A 357 29.14 22.28 -43.21
C PRO A 357 29.40 21.18 -42.17
N ILE A 358 28.93 19.95 -42.44
CA ILE A 358 29.23 18.79 -41.57
C ILE A 358 30.67 18.31 -41.74
N GLN A 359 31.28 18.64 -42.88
CA GLN A 359 32.68 18.41 -43.15
C GLN A 359 33.34 19.74 -43.48
N THR A 360 34.41 20.04 -42.77
CA THR A 360 35.26 21.20 -43.06
C THR A 360 36.34 20.78 -44.05
N ALA A 361 36.75 21.71 -44.93
CA ALA A 361 37.91 21.54 -45.80
C ALA A 361 39.06 20.88 -45.02
N SER A 362 39.51 19.75 -45.54
CA SER A 362 40.51 18.87 -44.96
C SER A 362 41.59 18.61 -46.00
N THR A 363 42.79 18.18 -45.59
CA THR A 363 43.85 17.93 -46.56
C THR A 363 43.45 16.82 -47.53
N GLU A 364 43.66 17.07 -48.83
CA GLU A 364 43.41 16.12 -49.91
C GLU A 364 43.91 14.70 -49.61
N ILE A 365 43.11 13.72 -50.01
CA ILE A 365 43.41 12.29 -49.96
C ILE A 365 42.96 11.67 -51.28
N CYS A 366 43.60 10.57 -51.68
CA CYS A 366 43.35 9.90 -52.96
C CYS A 366 42.09 9.02 -52.95
N ASP A 367 40.91 9.63 -52.88
CA ASP A 367 39.63 8.93 -52.81
C ASP A 367 38.62 9.32 -53.90
N GLY A 368 39.02 10.20 -54.83
CA GLY A 368 38.22 10.66 -55.95
C GLY A 368 37.21 11.74 -55.56
N ILE A 369 37.36 12.35 -54.38
CA ILE A 369 36.49 13.37 -53.82
C ILE A 369 37.34 14.60 -53.45
N ASP A 370 36.80 15.80 -53.69
CA ASP A 370 37.39 17.08 -53.32
C ASP A 370 37.21 17.30 -51.80
N ASN A 371 38.28 17.00 -51.05
CA ASN A 371 38.31 16.97 -49.60
C ASN A 371 38.75 18.30 -48.97
N ASP A 372 39.46 19.15 -49.72
CA ASP A 372 39.84 20.50 -49.32
C ASP A 372 38.89 21.60 -49.86
N CYS A 373 37.87 21.18 -50.62
CA CYS A 373 36.76 21.99 -51.12
C CYS A 373 37.21 23.15 -52.03
N ASP A 374 38.28 22.95 -52.79
CA ASP A 374 38.86 23.95 -53.69
C ASP A 374 38.41 23.83 -55.16
N GLY A 375 37.75 22.73 -55.51
CA GLY A 375 37.15 22.46 -56.82
C GLY A 375 37.88 21.43 -57.70
N GLU A 376 39.03 20.88 -57.27
CA GLU A 376 39.75 19.80 -57.98
C GLU A 376 39.82 18.51 -57.13
N THR A 377 40.24 17.36 -57.70
CA THR A 377 40.23 16.04 -56.98
C THR A 377 41.58 15.31 -57.04
N ASP A 378 42.07 14.81 -55.90
CA ASP A 378 43.20 13.86 -55.71
C ASP A 378 44.62 14.36 -56.07
N GLU A 379 45.05 15.49 -55.51
CA GLU A 379 46.27 16.19 -55.94
C GLU A 379 47.62 15.69 -55.33
N ILE A 380 47.66 14.53 -54.64
CA ILE A 380 48.83 14.05 -53.85
C ILE A 380 49.34 12.65 -54.28
N VAL A 381 50.51 12.57 -54.95
CA VAL A 381 51.12 11.32 -55.46
C VAL A 381 52.53 11.02 -54.89
N ASP A 382 52.92 9.73 -54.78
CA ASP A 382 54.22 9.28 -54.25
C ASP A 382 55.38 9.27 -55.29
N GLN A 383 56.62 8.95 -54.86
CA GLN A 383 57.80 8.94 -55.74
C GLN A 383 57.78 7.86 -56.85
N CYS A 384 56.88 6.89 -56.74
CA CYS A 384 56.63 5.85 -57.73
C CYS A 384 55.46 6.20 -58.65
N GLY A 385 54.84 7.38 -58.48
CA GLY A 385 53.72 7.89 -59.27
C GLY A 385 52.36 7.30 -58.88
N VAL A 386 52.24 6.71 -57.68
CA VAL A 386 51.01 6.08 -57.18
C VAL A 386 50.40 6.95 -56.09
N CYS A 387 49.11 7.26 -56.25
CA CYS A 387 48.33 7.98 -55.25
C CYS A 387 48.28 7.17 -53.95
N GLY A 388 48.79 7.73 -52.85
CA GLY A 388 48.85 7.08 -51.53
C GLY A 388 49.82 5.89 -51.39
N GLY A 389 50.84 5.75 -52.24
CA GLY A 389 51.81 4.65 -52.16
C GLY A 389 52.79 4.77 -50.97
N ASP A 390 53.23 3.63 -50.42
CA ASP A 390 54.13 3.53 -49.25
C ASP A 390 55.61 3.35 -49.63
N GLY A 391 55.94 3.40 -50.93
CA GLY A 391 57.29 3.25 -51.45
C GLY A 391 57.88 1.84 -51.36
N THR A 392 57.11 0.81 -50.98
CA THR A 392 57.63 -0.55 -50.72
C THR A 392 57.54 -1.49 -51.91
N SER A 393 56.92 -1.08 -53.01
CA SER A 393 56.57 -1.93 -54.16
C SER A 393 57.79 -2.50 -54.93
N CYS A 394 59.02 -2.39 -54.41
CA CYS A 394 60.28 -2.73 -55.07
C CYS A 394 61.35 -3.53 -54.24
N LEU A 395 61.04 -4.24 -53.12
CA LEU A 395 62.00 -5.00 -52.25
C LEU A 395 61.68 -6.52 -51.99
N THR A 396 62.66 -7.40 -51.64
CA THR A 396 62.48 -8.89 -51.40
C THR A 396 63.12 -9.47 -50.10
N CYS A 397 62.32 -10.06 -49.17
CA CYS A 397 62.74 -10.78 -47.93
C CYS A 397 61.97 -12.14 -47.74
N VAL A 398 62.43 -13.06 -46.86
CA VAL A 398 61.78 -14.38 -46.60
C VAL A 398 61.51 -14.65 -45.11
N GLN A 399 60.31 -15.15 -44.78
CA GLN A 399 59.86 -15.46 -43.42
C GLN A 399 60.03 -16.95 -43.03
N LYS A 400 60.42 -17.21 -41.79
CA LYS A 400 60.53 -18.56 -41.19
C LYS A 400 59.74 -18.65 -39.88
N GLU A 401 58.86 -19.64 -39.79
CA GLU A 401 57.98 -19.87 -38.63
C GLU A 401 58.65 -20.74 -37.56
N GLN A 402 58.63 -20.29 -36.29
CA GLN A 402 59.22 -20.95 -35.12
C GLN A 402 58.20 -21.24 -33.99
N SER A 403 56.91 -20.98 -34.23
CA SER A 403 55.79 -21.16 -33.29
C SER A 403 55.77 -22.53 -32.59
N GLY A 404 56.04 -23.62 -33.33
CA GLY A 404 56.05 -24.98 -32.80
C GLY A 404 57.15 -25.29 -31.77
N ILE A 405 58.19 -24.46 -31.69
CA ILE A 405 59.28 -24.64 -30.71
C ILE A 405 58.84 -24.16 -29.33
N SER A 406 58.21 -22.98 -29.25
CA SER A 406 57.71 -22.38 -27.99
C SER A 406 56.69 -23.30 -27.30
N GLU A 407 55.76 -23.86 -28.08
CA GLU A 407 54.78 -24.84 -27.57
C GLU A 407 55.47 -26.10 -27.01
N SER A 408 56.46 -26.61 -27.73
CA SER A 408 57.20 -27.81 -27.33
C SER A 408 58.03 -27.61 -26.07
N LEU A 409 58.56 -26.40 -25.83
CA LEU A 409 59.32 -26.06 -24.62
C LEU A 409 58.40 -26.06 -23.38
N ASP A 410 57.27 -25.36 -23.42
CA ASP A 410 56.33 -25.39 -22.29
C ASP A 410 55.87 -26.81 -21.94
N GLY A 411 55.34 -27.52 -22.94
CA GLY A 411 54.85 -28.88 -22.76
C GLY A 411 55.93 -29.79 -22.16
N GLY A 412 57.19 -29.52 -22.49
CA GLY A 412 58.37 -30.18 -21.94
C GLY A 412 58.52 -30.05 -20.42
N VAL A 413 58.46 -28.83 -19.88
CA VAL A 413 58.60 -28.60 -18.42
C VAL A 413 57.36 -29.08 -17.68
N LYS A 414 56.17 -28.95 -18.28
CA LYS A 414 54.92 -29.50 -17.71
C LYS A 414 54.99 -31.01 -17.53
N ASN A 415 55.58 -31.71 -18.49
CA ASN A 415 55.79 -33.15 -18.39
C ASN A 415 56.74 -33.52 -17.22
N LEU A 416 57.78 -32.73 -16.95
CA LEU A 416 58.64 -32.94 -15.78
C LEU A 416 57.90 -32.72 -14.46
N GLU A 417 57.12 -31.65 -14.36
CA GLU A 417 56.26 -31.38 -13.20
C GLU A 417 55.34 -32.58 -12.91
N ARG A 418 54.74 -33.15 -13.95
CA ARG A 418 53.88 -34.34 -13.83
C ARG A 418 54.65 -35.55 -13.28
N GLN A 419 55.91 -35.76 -13.70
CA GLN A 419 56.74 -36.84 -13.13
C GLN A 419 57.08 -36.58 -11.66
N ILE A 420 57.36 -35.33 -11.29
CA ILE A 420 57.58 -34.94 -9.88
C ILE A 420 56.32 -35.23 -9.05
N GLY A 421 55.14 -34.83 -9.52
CA GLY A 421 53.88 -35.10 -8.84
C GLY A 421 53.60 -36.60 -8.68
N ARG A 422 53.98 -37.44 -9.66
CA ARG A 422 53.90 -38.90 -9.53
C ARG A 422 54.87 -39.43 -8.47
N ALA A 423 56.10 -38.93 -8.42
CA ALA A 423 57.09 -39.30 -7.41
C ALA A 423 56.61 -38.93 -6.00
N LEU A 424 56.07 -37.72 -5.83
CA LEU A 424 55.57 -37.23 -4.55
C LEU A 424 54.34 -38.02 -4.07
N ARG A 425 53.42 -38.40 -4.97
CA ARG A 425 52.29 -39.28 -4.61
C ARG A 425 52.74 -40.66 -4.15
N ARG A 426 53.79 -41.22 -4.76
CA ARG A 426 54.39 -42.49 -4.29
C ARG A 426 55.02 -42.32 -2.91
N LEU A 427 55.66 -41.18 -2.66
CA LEU A 427 56.26 -40.86 -1.38
C LEU A 427 55.21 -40.77 -0.26
N THR A 428 54.13 -40.01 -0.46
CA THR A 428 53.04 -39.88 0.52
C THR A 428 52.26 -41.17 0.69
N GLY A 429 52.07 -41.94 -0.38
CA GLY A 429 51.44 -43.26 -0.32
C GLY A 429 52.24 -44.28 0.50
N ALA A 430 53.57 -44.13 0.61
CA ALA A 430 54.40 -45.05 1.38
C ALA A 430 54.21 -44.91 2.89
N ASN A 431 53.87 -43.72 3.40
CA ASN A 431 53.53 -43.51 4.80
C ASN A 431 52.46 -42.42 4.96
N LYS A 432 51.20 -42.86 5.07
CA LYS A 432 50.02 -41.97 5.11
C LYS A 432 49.91 -41.14 6.39
N GLN A 433 50.57 -41.54 7.48
CA GLN A 433 50.45 -40.87 8.78
C GLN A 433 51.56 -39.84 9.03
N ASP A 434 52.63 -39.81 8.22
CA ASP A 434 53.71 -38.84 8.38
C ASP A 434 53.31 -37.45 7.84
N ARG A 435 52.83 -36.60 8.75
CA ARG A 435 52.41 -35.23 8.45
C ARG A 435 53.56 -34.35 7.94
N LYS A 436 54.80 -34.57 8.37
CA LYS A 436 55.96 -33.77 7.91
C LYS A 436 56.29 -34.09 6.46
N LEU A 437 56.18 -35.36 6.09
CA LEU A 437 56.39 -35.84 4.73
C LEU A 437 55.32 -35.32 3.75
N HIS A 438 54.05 -35.29 4.16
CA HIS A 438 52.98 -34.67 3.36
C HIS A 438 53.22 -33.17 3.16
N LYS A 439 53.57 -32.45 4.23
CA LYS A 439 53.90 -31.02 4.13
C LYS A 439 55.10 -30.75 3.21
N TYR A 440 56.10 -31.63 3.20
CA TYR A 440 57.20 -31.57 2.23
C TYR A 440 56.73 -31.80 0.80
N ALA A 441 55.88 -32.81 0.57
CA ALA A 441 55.34 -33.12 -0.75
C ALA A 441 54.52 -31.95 -1.30
N ASP A 442 53.65 -31.34 -0.50
CA ASP A 442 52.83 -30.21 -0.94
C ASP A 442 53.67 -28.99 -1.28
N ARG A 443 54.65 -28.64 -0.43
CA ARG A 443 55.60 -27.55 -0.70
C ARG A 443 56.41 -27.80 -1.98
N THR A 444 56.87 -29.03 -2.17
CA THR A 444 57.68 -29.39 -3.35
C THR A 444 56.83 -29.36 -4.62
N LYS A 445 55.56 -29.79 -4.54
CA LYS A 445 54.61 -29.72 -5.65
C LYS A 445 54.35 -28.25 -6.03
N LYS A 446 54.12 -27.38 -5.03
CA LYS A 446 53.90 -25.95 -5.27
C LYS A 446 55.12 -25.30 -5.94
N LEU A 447 56.32 -25.54 -5.42
CA LEU A 447 57.55 -25.02 -6.01
C LEU A 447 57.77 -25.53 -7.44
N ALA A 448 57.50 -26.81 -7.71
CA ALA A 448 57.63 -27.37 -9.05
C ALA A 448 56.62 -26.72 -10.02
N HIS A 449 55.41 -26.42 -9.53
CA HIS A 449 54.39 -25.73 -10.31
C HIS A 449 54.79 -24.28 -10.62
N GLU A 450 55.31 -23.54 -9.64
CA GLU A 450 55.81 -22.18 -9.82
C GLU A 450 56.93 -22.12 -10.87
N ILE A 451 57.88 -23.05 -10.83
CA ILE A 451 58.95 -23.11 -11.84
C ILE A 451 58.39 -23.47 -13.22
N GLN A 452 57.39 -24.35 -13.29
CA GLN A 452 56.74 -24.67 -14.56
C GLN A 452 56.03 -23.47 -15.16
N LEU A 453 55.26 -22.71 -14.38
CA LEU A 453 54.58 -21.51 -14.85
C LEU A 453 55.58 -20.46 -15.33
N ARG A 454 56.68 -20.24 -14.60
CA ARG A 454 57.73 -19.32 -15.06
C ARG A 454 58.36 -19.78 -16.37
N SER A 455 58.60 -21.09 -16.51
CA SER A 455 59.15 -21.68 -17.74
C SER A 455 58.19 -21.57 -18.92
N TRP A 456 56.88 -21.74 -18.67
CA TRP A 456 55.83 -21.47 -19.65
C TRP A 456 55.93 -20.03 -20.10
N THR A 457 55.80 -19.08 -19.18
CA THR A 457 55.81 -17.64 -19.51
C THR A 457 56.99 -17.28 -20.39
N ILE A 458 58.22 -17.61 -19.99
CA ILE A 458 59.40 -17.22 -20.78
C ILE A 458 59.51 -17.96 -22.12
N SER A 459 59.03 -19.20 -22.24
CA SER A 459 59.07 -19.91 -23.53
C SER A 459 58.19 -19.26 -24.61
N TRP A 460 57.11 -18.57 -24.20
CA TRP A 460 56.22 -17.84 -25.10
C TRP A 460 56.69 -16.40 -25.40
N TRP A 461 57.83 -15.99 -24.85
CA TRP A 461 58.48 -14.72 -25.22
C TRP A 461 59.41 -14.88 -26.43
N LEU A 462 59.59 -16.11 -26.92
CA LEU A 462 60.25 -16.34 -28.20
C LEU A 462 59.28 -15.99 -29.32
N GLU A 463 59.69 -15.07 -30.20
CA GLU A 463 58.88 -14.60 -31.31
C GLU A 463 58.60 -15.75 -32.31
N PRO A 464 57.33 -15.93 -32.73
CA PRO A 464 56.92 -17.08 -33.52
C PRO A 464 57.26 -16.98 -35.02
N LEU A 465 57.60 -15.80 -35.53
CA LEU A 465 57.95 -15.54 -36.93
C LEU A 465 59.22 -14.71 -36.99
N VAL A 466 60.19 -15.16 -37.80
CA VAL A 466 61.45 -14.46 -37.99
C VAL A 466 61.65 -14.24 -39.48
N THR A 467 61.74 -12.97 -39.92
CA THR A 467 62.12 -12.61 -41.28
C THR A 467 63.64 -12.54 -41.36
N GLU A 468 64.25 -13.41 -42.15
CA GLU A 468 65.70 -13.41 -42.35
C GLU A 468 66.00 -12.66 -43.65
N CYS A 469 66.65 -11.50 -43.57
CA CYS A 469 67.08 -10.72 -44.73
C CYS A 469 68.62 -10.65 -44.80
N ASP A 470 69.19 -10.61 -46.00
CA ASP A 470 70.63 -10.42 -46.22
C ASP A 470 71.02 -8.96 -45.89
N ALA A 471 71.26 -8.71 -44.60
CA ALA A 471 71.81 -7.51 -43.95
C ALA A 471 71.78 -6.17 -44.75
N PRO A 472 70.62 -5.50 -44.90
CA PRO A 472 70.52 -4.08 -45.22
C PRO A 472 70.49 -3.20 -43.95
N PRO A 473 70.80 -1.89 -44.05
CA PRO A 473 70.90 -0.98 -42.89
C PRO A 473 69.58 -0.70 -42.15
N GLN A 474 68.47 -1.26 -42.62
CA GLN A 474 67.10 -1.00 -42.15
C GLN A 474 66.64 -1.99 -41.05
N CYS A 475 67.43 -3.03 -40.75
CA CYS A 475 67.04 -4.13 -39.88
C CYS A 475 67.62 -4.03 -38.47
N VAL A 476 66.83 -4.41 -37.46
CA VAL A 476 67.20 -4.31 -36.04
C VAL A 476 67.68 -5.67 -35.51
N ARG A 477 68.77 -5.69 -34.72
CA ARG A 477 69.30 -6.92 -34.11
C ARG A 477 68.57 -7.23 -32.79
N VAL A 478 67.96 -8.40 -32.69
CA VAL A 478 67.27 -8.91 -31.49
C VAL A 478 67.98 -10.13 -30.90
N THR A 479 67.85 -10.35 -29.59
CA THR A 479 68.51 -11.46 -28.88
C THR A 479 67.56 -12.23 -27.96
N ASN A 480 67.63 -13.56 -28.04
CA ASN A 480 66.86 -14.50 -27.21
C ASN A 480 67.67 -15.07 -26.04
N THR A 481 68.90 -14.58 -25.83
CA THR A 481 69.86 -15.14 -24.87
C THR A 481 69.28 -15.24 -23.46
N SER A 482 68.70 -14.17 -22.94
CA SER A 482 68.19 -14.14 -21.56
C SER A 482 67.02 -15.11 -21.34
N ILE A 483 66.17 -15.29 -22.36
CA ILE A 483 65.00 -16.16 -22.29
C ILE A 483 65.46 -17.63 -22.22
N LEU A 484 66.36 -18.02 -23.12
CA LEU A 484 66.84 -19.39 -23.22
C LEU A 484 67.66 -19.81 -22.00
N ASP A 485 68.50 -18.92 -21.48
CA ASP A 485 69.33 -19.21 -20.31
C ASP A 485 68.47 -19.43 -19.05
N GLU A 486 67.44 -18.60 -18.83
CA GLU A 486 66.53 -18.77 -17.70
C GLU A 486 65.71 -20.07 -17.82
N TYR A 487 65.23 -20.40 -19.02
CA TYR A 487 64.48 -21.64 -19.26
C TYR A 487 65.33 -22.88 -18.97
N ILE A 488 66.58 -22.89 -19.44
CA ILE A 488 67.54 -23.98 -19.18
C ILE A 488 67.80 -24.13 -17.68
N GLU A 489 67.96 -23.02 -16.96
CA GLU A 489 68.14 -23.05 -15.51
C GLU A 489 66.93 -23.66 -14.78
N ASN A 490 65.72 -23.27 -15.19
CA ASN A 490 64.47 -23.79 -14.62
C ASN A 490 64.29 -25.29 -14.91
N ASN A 491 64.59 -25.75 -16.12
CA ASN A 491 64.59 -27.17 -16.49
C ASN A 491 65.56 -27.98 -15.60
N ASN A 492 66.74 -27.43 -15.33
CA ASN A 492 67.73 -28.01 -14.42
C ASN A 492 67.22 -28.09 -12.97
N LYS A 493 66.59 -27.02 -12.46
CA LYS A 493 65.97 -26.99 -11.12
C LYS A 493 64.88 -28.06 -10.98
N MET A 494 64.00 -28.17 -11.97
CA MET A 494 62.93 -29.18 -11.99
C MET A 494 63.48 -30.60 -11.93
N PHE A 495 64.49 -30.89 -12.73
CA PHE A 495 65.10 -32.22 -12.73
C PHE A 495 65.83 -32.53 -11.41
N LYS A 496 66.47 -31.54 -10.77
CA LYS A 496 67.04 -31.69 -9.41
C LYS A 496 65.95 -31.99 -8.36
N ILE A 497 64.78 -31.34 -8.45
CA ILE A 497 63.63 -31.60 -7.56
C ILE A 497 63.16 -33.05 -7.73
N LEU A 498 62.97 -33.52 -8.97
CA LEU A 498 62.58 -34.89 -9.26
C LEU A 498 63.54 -35.90 -8.62
N LYS A 499 64.85 -35.72 -8.81
CA LYS A 499 65.88 -36.60 -8.22
C LYS A 499 65.81 -36.64 -6.70
N ARG A 500 65.60 -35.48 -6.04
CA ARG A 500 65.47 -35.41 -4.57
C ARG A 500 64.20 -36.10 -4.07
N ALA A 501 63.07 -35.87 -4.71
CA ALA A 501 61.80 -36.54 -4.38
C ALA A 501 61.94 -38.06 -4.52
N MET A 502 62.50 -38.52 -5.64
CA MET A 502 62.76 -39.93 -5.89
C MET A 502 63.70 -40.51 -4.82
N LYS A 503 64.81 -39.84 -4.45
CA LYS A 503 65.71 -40.34 -3.40
C LYS A 503 64.98 -40.56 -2.07
N LYS A 504 64.02 -39.70 -1.72
CA LYS A 504 63.17 -39.89 -0.54
C LYS A 504 62.22 -41.09 -0.69
N VAL A 505 61.67 -41.33 -1.89
CA VAL A 505 60.87 -42.53 -2.18
C VAL A 505 61.69 -43.80 -1.90
N LYS A 506 62.93 -43.88 -2.42
CA LYS A 506 63.83 -45.01 -2.16
C LYS A 506 64.04 -45.26 -0.66
N ASN A 507 64.27 -44.19 0.11
CA ASN A 507 64.51 -44.32 1.55
C ASN A 507 63.25 -44.80 2.29
N SER A 508 62.05 -44.39 1.85
CA SER A 508 60.79 -44.87 2.43
C SER A 508 60.50 -46.35 2.13
N THR A 509 61.10 -46.92 1.09
CA THR A 509 60.95 -48.34 0.69
C THR A 509 62.12 -49.22 1.15
N ARG A 510 62.67 -48.96 2.35
CA ARG A 510 63.83 -49.68 2.92
C ARG A 510 65.07 -49.71 2.01
N GLY A 511 65.26 -48.68 1.19
CA GLY A 511 66.49 -48.47 0.43
C GLY A 511 66.59 -49.21 -0.91
N SER A 512 65.53 -49.89 -1.37
CA SER A 512 65.49 -50.51 -2.71
C SER A 512 64.49 -49.82 -3.63
N TRP A 513 64.85 -49.70 -4.92
CA TRP A 513 63.96 -49.17 -5.95
C TRP A 513 63.08 -50.26 -6.54
N ARG A 514 61.79 -49.98 -6.74
CA ARG A 514 60.96 -50.84 -7.57
C ARG A 514 61.25 -50.56 -9.05
N LYS A 515 61.03 -51.54 -9.93
CA LYS A 515 61.18 -51.37 -11.38
C LYS A 515 60.38 -50.17 -11.91
N SER A 516 59.18 -49.97 -11.38
CA SER A 516 58.31 -48.83 -11.70
C SER A 516 58.88 -47.48 -11.27
N ASP A 517 59.71 -47.42 -10.22
CA ASP A 517 60.34 -46.18 -9.75
C ASP A 517 61.53 -45.80 -10.64
N LEU A 518 62.32 -46.78 -11.06
CA LEU A 518 63.40 -46.57 -12.04
C LEU A 518 62.85 -46.10 -13.39
N GLN A 519 61.75 -46.69 -13.85
CA GLN A 519 61.08 -46.25 -15.08
C GLN A 519 60.60 -44.80 -14.97
N LEU A 520 60.05 -44.41 -13.82
CA LEU A 520 59.62 -43.04 -13.58
C LEU A 520 60.79 -42.05 -13.64
N LEU A 521 61.92 -42.38 -13.00
CA LEU A 521 63.11 -41.53 -13.02
C LEU A 521 63.70 -41.40 -14.44
N ARG A 522 63.81 -42.52 -15.17
CA ARG A 522 64.31 -42.53 -16.56
C ARG A 522 63.43 -41.73 -17.51
N ALA A 523 62.11 -41.80 -17.34
CA ALA A 523 61.19 -40.98 -18.13
C ALA A 523 61.41 -39.48 -17.86
N GLY A 524 61.64 -39.10 -16.60
CA GLY A 524 62.01 -37.74 -16.24
C GLY A 524 63.36 -37.30 -16.84
N GLU A 525 64.38 -38.15 -16.78
CA GLU A 525 65.70 -37.90 -17.41
C GLU A 525 65.58 -37.65 -18.91
N LYS A 526 64.83 -38.50 -19.61
CA LYS A 526 64.60 -38.37 -21.05
C LYS A 526 63.93 -37.02 -21.38
N GLN A 527 62.91 -36.64 -20.62
CA GLN A 527 62.22 -35.37 -20.83
C GLN A 527 63.14 -34.18 -20.56
N PHE A 528 63.92 -34.23 -19.48
CA PHE A 528 64.88 -33.17 -19.14
C PHE A 528 65.89 -32.92 -20.27
N LYS A 529 66.45 -34.00 -20.86
CA LYS A 529 67.38 -33.88 -21.98
C LYS A 529 66.71 -33.32 -23.23
N LYS A 530 65.51 -33.80 -23.58
CA LYS A 530 64.74 -33.30 -24.72
C LYS A 530 64.50 -31.78 -24.62
N ASN A 531 64.13 -31.30 -23.43
CA ASN A 531 63.91 -29.87 -23.21
C ASN A 531 65.20 -29.05 -23.39
N GLN A 532 66.35 -29.61 -22.97
CA GLN A 532 67.64 -28.96 -23.11
C GLN A 532 68.08 -28.84 -24.56
N ASP A 533 67.96 -29.93 -25.33
CA ASP A 533 68.36 -29.97 -26.73
C ASP A 533 67.50 -29.02 -27.58
N LEU A 534 66.19 -28.96 -27.30
CA LEU A 534 65.27 -28.05 -27.98
C LEU A 534 65.60 -26.57 -27.70
N ALA A 535 65.87 -26.20 -26.44
CA ALA A 535 66.24 -24.83 -26.10
C ALA A 535 67.54 -24.38 -26.80
N ASN A 536 68.50 -25.30 -26.97
CA ASN A 536 69.76 -25.03 -27.67
C ASN A 536 69.62 -24.90 -29.19
N SER A 537 68.50 -25.33 -29.78
CA SER A 537 68.27 -25.24 -31.23
C SER A 537 67.81 -23.86 -31.69
N VAL A 538 67.40 -22.99 -30.75
CA VAL A 538 66.93 -21.64 -31.05
C VAL A 538 68.12 -20.68 -31.17
N PRO A 539 68.20 -19.85 -32.23
CA PRO A 539 69.25 -18.84 -32.37
C PRO A 539 69.23 -17.84 -31.20
N ARG A 540 70.42 -17.55 -30.67
CA ARG A 540 70.59 -16.55 -29.59
C ARG A 540 70.52 -15.12 -30.09
N GLU A 541 70.91 -14.87 -31.34
CA GLU A 541 70.89 -13.57 -31.99
C GLU A 541 70.32 -13.71 -33.40
N GLN A 542 69.50 -12.74 -33.83
CA GLN A 542 68.94 -12.68 -35.18
C GLN A 542 68.65 -11.22 -35.59
N TYR A 543 68.58 -10.96 -36.89
CA TYR A 543 68.18 -9.67 -37.45
C TYR A 543 66.72 -9.74 -37.89
N VAL A 544 65.93 -8.73 -37.51
CA VAL A 544 64.52 -8.63 -37.87
C VAL A 544 64.31 -7.34 -38.66
N CYS A 545 63.69 -7.52 -39.81
CA CYS A 545 63.08 -6.50 -40.65
C CYS A 545 61.66 -7.01 -40.98
#